data_AF-A0A2V7EYT7-F1
#
_entry.id   AF-A0A2V7EYT7-F1
#
_cell.length_a   1.000
_cell.length_b   1.000
_cell.length_c   1.000
_cell.angle_alpha   90.00
_cell.angle_beta   90.00
_cell.angle_gamma   90.00
#
_symmetry.space_group_name_H-M   'P 1'
#
loop_
_entity.id
_entity.type
_entity.pdbx_description
1 polymer ?
#
loop_
_entity_poly.entity_id
_entity_poly.type
_entity_poly.pdbx_seq_one_letter_code
_entity_poly.pdbx_strand_id
1 'polypeptide(L)'
;MKPLETEYKGWTIRVITRSTGRAWSALVEAWPPGKSGDKNAELVPYNTTSQNEKAAQEAGRMAAVRFIDAKTAGDEKPAKK
;
A
#
# COMPACT_ATOMS: atom_id res chain seq x y z
N MET A 1 9.23 -11.53 10.10
CA MET A 1 9.73 -10.13 10.00
C MET A 1 8.66 -9.19 10.56
N LYS A 2 8.99 -7.95 10.96
CA LYS A 2 7.97 -6.96 11.39
C LYS A 2 7.35 -6.31 10.14
N PRO A 3 6.04 -5.97 10.16
CA PRO A 3 5.43 -5.18 9.09
C PRO A 3 6.22 -3.89 8.82
N LEU A 4 6.35 -3.52 7.54
CA LEU A 4 6.92 -2.22 7.20
C LEU A 4 5.83 -1.17 7.30
N GLU A 5 5.96 -0.29 8.28
CA GLU A 5 5.10 0.89 8.41
C GLU A 5 5.89 2.13 7.97
N THR A 6 5.33 2.89 7.03
CA THR A 6 5.95 4.08 6.46
C THR A 6 4.89 5.12 6.12
N GLU A 7 5.20 6.39 6.27
CA GLU A 7 4.31 7.48 5.88
C GLU A 7 4.66 7.98 4.47
N TYR A 8 3.63 8.31 3.69
CA TYR A 8 3.76 8.92 2.37
C TYR A 8 2.64 9.93 2.13
N LYS A 9 2.98 11.21 1.90
CA LYS A 9 2.00 12.30 1.69
C LYS A 9 0.93 12.39 2.80
N GLY A 10 1.32 12.14 4.05
CA GLY A 10 0.42 12.10 5.20
C GLY A 10 -0.43 10.83 5.31
N TRP A 11 -0.35 9.91 4.34
CA TRP A 11 -0.96 8.59 4.43
C TRP A 11 -0.01 7.64 5.16
N THR A 12 -0.55 6.82 6.06
CA THR A 12 0.21 5.71 6.64
C THR A 12 0.10 4.52 5.72
N ILE A 13 1.22 3.86 5.43
CA ILE A 13 1.29 2.64 4.62
C ILE A 13 1.83 1.52 5.50
N ARG A 14 1.18 0.37 5.49
CA ARG A 14 1.67 -0.86 6.12
C ARG A 14 1.78 -1.95 5.07
N VAL A 15 2.94 -2.58 5.02
CA VAL A 15 3.22 -3.71 4.15
C VAL A 15 3.50 -4.93 5.00
N ILE A 16 2.66 -5.95 4.84
CA ILE A 16 2.74 -7.23 5.52
C ILE A 16 3.08 -8.28 4.47
N THR A 17 4.32 -8.77 4.47
CA THR A 17 4.76 -9.84 3.58
C THR A 17 4.26 -11.21 4.07
N ARG A 18 3.88 -12.07 3.13
CA ARG A 18 3.47 -13.46 3.38
C ARG A 18 4.12 -14.40 2.37
N SER A 19 4.62 -15.53 2.85
CA SER A 19 5.07 -16.61 1.98
C SER A 19 3.88 -17.30 1.31
N THR A 20 3.98 -17.51 0.00
CA THR A 20 2.99 -18.22 -0.81
C THR A 20 3.72 -19.31 -1.60
N GLY A 21 3.90 -20.48 -0.97
CA GLY A 21 4.71 -21.57 -1.52
C GLY A 21 6.20 -21.20 -1.62
N ARG A 22 6.74 -21.20 -2.84
CA ARG A 22 8.14 -20.79 -3.14
C ARG A 22 8.30 -19.30 -3.41
N ALA A 23 7.22 -18.54 -3.35
CA ALA A 23 7.22 -17.10 -3.62
C ALA A 23 6.73 -16.31 -2.40
N TRP A 24 6.84 -15.00 -2.48
CA TRP A 24 6.39 -14.05 -1.46
C TRP A 24 5.36 -13.10 -2.06
N SER A 25 4.31 -12.80 -1.30
CA SER A 25 3.33 -11.78 -1.63
C SER A 25 3.29 -10.74 -0.52
N ALA A 26 2.63 -9.61 -0.77
CA ALA A 26 2.50 -8.52 0.18
C ALA A 26 1.04 -8.11 0.30
N LEU A 27 0.53 -8.08 1.52
CA LEU A 27 -0.70 -7.39 1.86
C LEU A 27 -0.33 -5.95 2.18
N VAL A 28 -1.01 -5.02 1.53
CA VAL A 28 -0.69 -3.60 1.61
C VAL A 28 -1.92 -2.85 2.07
N GLU A 29 -1.80 -2.17 3.20
CA GLU A 29 -2.84 -1.36 3.81
C GLU A 29 -2.40 0.10 3.79
N ALA A 30 -3.28 1.01 3.38
CA ALA A 30 -3.03 2.44 3.36
C ALA A 30 -4.12 3.18 4.15
N TRP A 31 -3.74 4.02 5.10
CA TRP A 31 -4.65 4.85 5.87
C TRP A 31 -4.57 6.30 5.39
N PRO A 32 -5.70 6.96 5.13
CA PRO A 32 -5.74 8.37 4.85
C PRO A 32 -5.17 9.22 6.01
N PRO A 33 -4.62 10.41 5.71
CA PRO A 33 -4.20 11.35 6.74
C PRO A 33 -5.34 11.65 7.72
N GLY A 34 -5.03 11.61 9.02
CA GLY A 34 -6.00 11.85 10.09
C GLY A 34 -6.99 10.71 10.34
N LYS A 35 -6.92 9.61 9.60
CA LYS A 35 -7.74 8.41 9.82
C LYS A 35 -6.89 7.24 10.30
N SER A 36 -6.38 7.33 11.53
CA SER A 36 -5.65 6.24 12.17
C SER A 36 -6.62 5.24 12.81
N GLY A 37 -6.62 3.98 12.36
CA GLY A 37 -7.41 2.89 12.96
C GLY A 37 -7.78 1.78 11.96
N ASP A 38 -7.87 0.54 12.43
CA ASP A 38 -8.03 -0.67 11.59
C ASP A 38 -9.21 -0.62 10.61
N LYS A 39 -10.27 0.14 10.94
CA LYS A 39 -11.49 0.25 10.14
C LYS A 39 -11.39 1.21 8.94
N ASN A 40 -10.35 2.02 8.87
CA ASN A 40 -10.13 2.99 7.79
C ASN A 40 -8.99 2.60 6.84
N ALA A 41 -8.47 1.38 6.98
CA ALA A 41 -7.45 0.86 6.09
C ALA A 41 -8.05 0.65 4.70
N GLU A 42 -7.51 1.34 3.70
CA GLU A 42 -7.74 1.02 2.30
C GLU A 42 -6.76 -0.07 1.87
N LEU A 43 -7.31 -1.22 1.48
CA LEU A 43 -6.53 -2.32 0.94
C LEU A 43 -6.04 -1.97 -0.45
N VAL A 44 -4.72 -1.89 -0.59
CA VAL A 44 -4.09 -1.62 -1.88
C VAL A 44 -4.00 -2.93 -2.66
N PRO A 45 -4.55 -3.00 -3.88
CA PRO A 45 -4.50 -4.22 -4.67
C PRO A 45 -3.05 -4.56 -5.06
N TYR A 46 -2.59 -5.73 -4.61
CA TYR A 46 -1.28 -6.28 -4.95
C TYR A 46 -1.42 -7.73 -5.42
N ASN A 47 -1.40 -7.93 -6.74
CA ASN A 47 -1.59 -9.25 -7.37
C ASN A 47 -0.27 -9.90 -7.82
N THR A 48 0.87 -9.37 -7.39
CA THR A 48 2.19 -9.85 -7.80
C THR A 48 2.79 -10.78 -6.76
N THR A 49 3.71 -11.65 -7.18
CA THR A 49 4.56 -12.43 -6.27
C THR A 49 6.02 -12.17 -6.58
N SER A 50 6.87 -12.27 -5.56
CA SER A 50 8.30 -12.01 -5.64
C SER A 50 9.10 -13.21 -5.14
N GLN A 51 10.33 -13.34 -5.61
CA GLN A 51 11.21 -14.47 -5.25
C GLN A 51 11.73 -14.40 -3.81
N ASN A 52 11.67 -13.23 -3.18
CA ASN A 52 12.11 -13.05 -1.79
C ASN A 52 11.21 -12.04 -1.06
N GLU A 53 11.27 -12.09 0.27
CA GLU A 53 10.46 -11.27 1.17
C GLU A 53 10.69 -9.76 0.95
N LYS A 54 11.95 -9.34 0.81
CA LYS A 54 12.32 -7.93 0.65
C LYS A 54 11.76 -7.32 -0.65
N ALA A 55 11.83 -8.06 -1.75
CA ALA A 55 11.27 -7.64 -3.03
C ALA A 55 9.74 -7.52 -2.95
N ALA A 56 9.06 -8.43 -2.25
CA ALA A 56 7.61 -8.31 -2.03
C ALA A 56 7.27 -7.07 -1.19
N GLN A 57 8.09 -6.77 -0.17
CA GLN A 57 7.91 -5.60 0.69
C GLN A 57 8.11 -4.28 -0.08
N GLU A 58 9.16 -4.16 -0.89
CA GLU A 58 9.43 -2.99 -1.71
C GLU A 58 8.38 -2.82 -2.82
N ALA A 59 7.98 -3.91 -3.47
CA ALA A 59 6.93 -3.89 -4.48
C ALA A 59 5.56 -3.51 -3.87
N GLY A 60 5.25 -4.03 -2.67
CA GLY A 60 4.05 -3.65 -1.92
C GLY A 60 4.04 -2.16 -1.55
N ARG A 61 5.20 -1.62 -1.10
CA ARG A 61 5.33 -0.19 -0.84
C ARG A 61 5.12 0.65 -2.09
N MET A 62 5.71 0.26 -3.22
CA MET A 62 5.50 0.96 -4.50
C MET A 62 4.04 0.92 -4.96
N ALA A 63 3.34 -0.19 -4.74
CA ALA A 63 1.92 -0.29 -5.04
C ALA A 63 1.10 0.71 -4.20
N ALA A 64 1.38 0.83 -2.90
CA ALA A 64 0.73 1.83 -2.03
C ALA A 64 0.99 3.26 -2.49
N VAL A 65 2.24 3.58 -2.83
CA VAL A 65 2.61 4.91 -3.34
C VAL A 65 1.80 5.23 -4.59
N ARG A 66 1.73 4.31 -5.56
CA ARG A 66 0.93 4.50 -6.79
C ARG A 66 -0.56 4.64 -6.51
N PHE A 67 -1.08 3.87 -5.55
CA PHE A 67 -2.47 3.95 -5.14
C PHE A 67 -2.81 5.32 -4.53
N ILE A 68 -1.96 5.80 -3.61
CA ILE A 68 -2.11 7.11 -2.98
C ILE A 68 -1.97 8.21 -4.03
N ASP A 69 -0.98 8.12 -4.92
CA ASP A 69 -0.80 9.08 -6.01
C ASP A 69 -2.02 9.12 -6.94
N ALA A 70 -2.59 7.97 -7.29
CA ALA A 70 -3.81 7.90 -8.10
C ALA A 70 -5.03 8.50 -7.38
N LYS A 71 -5.16 8.27 -6.07
CA LYS A 71 -6.20 8.87 -5.22
C LYS A 71 -6.07 10.38 -5.12
N THR A 72 -4.87 10.87 -4.79
CA THR A 72 -4.62 12.32 -4.67
C THR A 72 -4.73 13.04 -6.01
N ALA A 73 -4.25 12.43 -7.11
CA ALA A 73 -4.43 12.99 -8.44
C ALA A 73 -5.89 12.92 -8.93
N GLY A 74 -6.69 11.99 -8.41
CA GLY A 74 -8.12 11.87 -8.68
C GLY A 74 -8.96 12.93 -7.96
N ASP A 75 -8.59 13.28 -6.73
CA ASP A 75 -9.15 14.43 -5.98
C ASP A 75 -8.85 15.77 -6.69
N GLU A 76 -7.80 15.83 -7.52
CA GLU A 76 -7.39 17.01 -8.30
C GLU A 76 -7.95 17.02 -9.74
N LYS A 77 -9.04 16.31 -10.03
CA LYS A 77 -9.79 16.52 -11.29
C LYS A 77 -10.96 17.49 -11.08
N PRO A 78 -11.00 18.61 -11.83
CA PRO A 78 -12.04 19.62 -11.67
C PRO A 78 -13.38 19.01 -12.06
N ALA A 79 -14.40 19.29 -11.24
CA ALA A 79 -15.80 19.14 -11.62
C ALA A 79 -15.98 19.74 -13.03
N LYS A 80 -16.15 18.86 -14.02
CA LYS A 80 -16.37 19.31 -15.39
C LYS A 80 -17.84 19.75 -15.47
N LYS A 81 -17.97 21.07 -15.57
CA LYS A 81 -19.16 21.91 -15.75
C LYS A 81 -20.03 21.44 -16.92
#